data_AF-W7FBA1-F1
#
_entry.id   AF-W7FBA1-F1
#
_cell.length_a   1.000
_cell.length_b   1.000
_cell.length_c   1.000
_cell.angle_alpha   90.00
_cell.angle_beta   90.00
_cell.angle_gamma   90.00
#
_symmetry.space_group_name_H-M   'P 1'
#
loop_
_entity.id
_entity.type
_entity.pdbx_description
1 polymer ?
#
loop_
_entity_poly.entity_id
_entity_poly.type
_entity_poly.pdbx_seq_one_letter_code
_entity_poly.pdbx_strand_id
1 'polypeptide(L)'
;MKLVRLEGGPAQWYDVKDAADILWRSTLSPDINAITASLRDLYPNPTLTLSELHTGFNASRRGVVVCNNDKITIAFLGSDVMELYMNTWTDGAGWLGIPYAVFENGNRIHSFYRDMWHAMRQAAFDALDRAVGDMAARGTTPKQIIVAGFSMGGGISIMAFTDILERIRHTWGDPSGSPQSWARDEVLRELVQHITFAAVAAGDQGYYTVLNDLYDKYQIRAWDFMNRYDFTVNFHHGAFRSWRGYRYVLPDAMVRQFSGEFGLNAHGILGYLKVAEWMAGGGDGQVNSVYDY
;
A
#
# COMPACT_ATOMS: atom_id res chain seq x y z
N MET A 1 2.38 -11.48 22.02
CA MET A 1 2.81 -10.76 20.81
C MET A 1 1.58 -10.67 19.92
N LYS A 2 1.16 -9.47 19.51
CA LYS A 2 -0.10 -9.35 18.77
C LYS A 2 -0.04 -8.11 17.90
N LEU A 3 0.04 -8.35 16.59
CA LEU A 3 -0.17 -7.34 15.56
C LEU A 3 -1.46 -6.55 15.85
N VAL A 4 -1.58 -5.34 15.29
CA VAL A 4 -2.77 -4.50 15.52
C VAL A 4 -3.92 -4.97 14.64
N ARG A 5 -4.98 -5.47 15.28
CA ARG A 5 -6.21 -5.90 14.60
C ARG A 5 -7.03 -4.69 14.16
N LEU A 6 -7.79 -4.89 13.09
CA LEU A 6 -8.90 -4.05 12.72
C LEU A 6 -9.96 -4.23 13.82
N GLU A 7 -10.29 -3.12 14.47
CA GLU A 7 -11.31 -3.05 15.49
C GLU A 7 -12.70 -3.01 14.83
N GLY A 8 -13.72 -3.43 15.56
CA GLY A 8 -15.09 -3.32 15.08
C GLY A 8 -15.54 -1.86 14.94
N GLY A 9 -16.38 -1.59 13.95
CA GLY A 9 -17.01 -0.29 13.75
C GLY A 9 -16.43 0.55 12.62
N PRO A 10 -17.07 1.67 12.26
CA PRO A 10 -16.83 2.38 11.00
C PRO A 10 -15.55 3.25 10.99
N ALA A 11 -15.02 3.64 12.14
CA ALA A 11 -13.99 4.67 12.25
C ALA A 11 -12.70 4.33 11.47
N GLN A 12 -12.23 3.08 11.56
CA GLN A 12 -11.01 2.64 10.88
C GLN A 12 -11.23 2.41 9.37
N TRP A 13 -12.47 2.23 8.94
CA TRP A 13 -12.81 2.03 7.53
C TRP A 13 -12.72 3.31 6.69
N TYR A 14 -12.73 4.50 7.30
CA TYR A 14 -12.47 5.74 6.56
C TYR A 14 -11.06 5.76 5.96
N ASP A 15 -10.05 5.27 6.68
CA ASP A 15 -8.68 5.17 6.18
C ASP A 15 -8.55 4.13 5.05
N VAL A 16 -9.22 2.99 5.22
CA VAL A 16 -9.28 1.94 4.19
C VAL A 16 -9.99 2.47 2.94
N LYS A 17 -11.10 3.20 3.11
CA LYS A 17 -11.85 3.82 2.02
C LYS A 17 -11.00 4.83 1.28
N ASP A 18 -10.36 5.76 1.99
CA ASP A 18 -9.53 6.81 1.37
C ASP A 18 -8.37 6.20 0.57
N ALA A 19 -7.72 5.16 1.12
CA ALA A 19 -6.66 4.43 0.42
C ALA A 19 -7.17 3.74 -0.85
N ALA A 20 -8.29 3.02 -0.77
CA ALA A 20 -8.91 2.36 -1.91
C ALA A 20 -9.38 3.36 -2.98
N ASP A 21 -9.91 4.51 -2.57
CA ASP A 21 -10.40 5.56 -3.48
C ASP A 21 -9.25 6.23 -4.23
N ILE A 22 -8.16 6.58 -3.52
CA ILE A 22 -6.94 7.11 -4.15
C ILE A 22 -6.38 6.10 -5.17
N LEU A 23 -6.30 4.82 -4.81
CA LEU A 23 -5.83 3.77 -5.71
C LEU A 23 -6.74 3.66 -6.95
N TRP A 24 -8.07 3.64 -6.79
CA TRP A 24 -9.02 3.54 -7.89
C TRP A 24 -9.04 4.78 -8.79
N ARG A 25 -9.17 5.99 -8.24
CA ARG A 25 -9.20 7.23 -9.04
C ARG A 25 -7.92 7.44 -9.83
N SER A 26 -6.80 7.02 -9.26
CA SER A 26 -5.50 7.09 -9.93
C SER A 26 -5.43 6.21 -11.19
N THR A 27 -6.33 5.24 -11.38
CA THR A 27 -6.39 4.43 -12.62
C THR A 27 -7.35 4.99 -13.67
N LEU A 28 -8.15 6.02 -13.36
CA LEU A 28 -9.21 6.49 -14.26
C LEU A 28 -8.72 7.40 -15.39
N SER A 29 -7.57 8.05 -15.21
CA SER A 29 -7.02 8.98 -16.19
C SER A 29 -5.48 8.95 -16.19
N PRO A 30 -4.83 9.00 -17.37
CA PRO A 30 -3.39 9.24 -17.43
C PRO A 30 -3.03 10.69 -17.05
N ASP A 31 -3.94 11.65 -17.25
CA ASP A 31 -3.73 13.06 -16.87
C ASP A 31 -3.85 13.25 -15.36
N ILE A 32 -2.74 13.65 -14.74
CA ILE A 32 -2.65 13.89 -13.31
C ILE A 32 -3.46 15.09 -12.83
N ASN A 33 -3.64 16.09 -13.67
CA ASN A 33 -4.42 17.28 -13.31
C ASN A 33 -5.90 16.92 -13.18
N ALA A 34 -6.42 16.08 -14.08
CA ALA A 34 -7.78 15.56 -13.98
C ALA A 34 -8.00 14.74 -12.69
N ILE A 35 -7.03 13.91 -12.28
CA ILE A 35 -7.12 13.15 -11.03
C ILE A 35 -7.04 14.08 -9.82
N THR A 36 -6.11 15.03 -9.84
CA THR A 36 -5.96 16.01 -8.76
C THR A 36 -7.24 16.81 -8.58
N ALA A 37 -7.87 17.28 -9.66
CA ALA A 37 -9.15 17.97 -9.62
C ALA A 37 -10.24 17.06 -9.02
N SER A 38 -10.35 15.82 -9.49
CA SER A 38 -11.33 14.85 -8.96
C SER A 38 -11.16 14.58 -7.45
N LEU A 39 -9.91 14.49 -6.96
CA LEU A 39 -9.64 14.29 -5.54
C LEU A 39 -9.92 15.56 -4.72
N ARG A 40 -9.65 16.75 -5.26
CA ARG A 40 -9.97 18.03 -4.61
C ARG A 40 -11.47 18.23 -4.41
N ASP A 41 -12.26 17.86 -5.42
CA ASP A 41 -13.72 17.93 -5.36
C ASP A 41 -14.29 16.97 -4.30
N LEU A 42 -13.66 15.80 -4.14
CA LEU A 42 -14.07 14.79 -3.17
C LEU A 42 -13.70 15.14 -1.72
N TYR A 43 -12.47 15.61 -1.49
CA TYR A 43 -11.90 15.84 -0.15
C TYR A 43 -12.05 17.29 0.34
N PRO A 44 -13.04 18.05 -0.17
CA PRO A 44 -13.05 19.51 -0.33
C PRO A 44 -11.79 20.23 0.17
N ASN A 45 -10.64 19.95 -0.47
CA ASN A 45 -9.34 20.49 -0.06
C ASN A 45 -8.64 21.13 -1.26
N PRO A 46 -8.71 22.47 -1.43
CA PRO A 46 -8.08 23.14 -2.57
C PRO A 46 -6.55 23.07 -2.53
N THR A 47 -5.95 22.79 -1.36
CA THR A 47 -4.51 22.67 -1.17
C THR A 47 -3.98 21.25 -1.31
N LEU A 48 -4.84 20.27 -1.63
CA LEU A 48 -4.42 18.90 -1.89
C LEU A 48 -3.38 18.88 -3.00
N THR A 49 -2.25 18.24 -2.76
CA THR A 49 -1.19 18.04 -3.75
C THR A 49 -1.05 16.56 -4.07
N LEU A 50 -0.61 16.30 -5.29
CA LEU A 50 -0.42 14.94 -5.80
C LEU A 50 0.85 14.90 -6.64
N SER A 51 1.72 13.92 -6.36
CA SER A 51 2.92 13.64 -7.16
C SER A 51 2.83 12.25 -7.78
N GLU A 52 3.21 12.12 -9.05
CA GLU A 52 3.27 10.83 -9.75
C GLU A 52 4.58 10.10 -9.49
N LEU A 53 4.48 8.77 -9.39
CA LEU A 53 5.62 7.88 -9.32
C LEU A 53 5.70 7.05 -10.60
N HIS A 54 6.84 7.15 -11.28
CA HIS A 54 7.17 6.40 -12.47
C HIS A 54 8.47 5.65 -12.24
N THR A 55 8.60 4.49 -12.88
CA THR A 55 9.83 3.70 -12.81
C THR A 55 10.91 4.18 -13.78
N GLY A 56 10.59 5.12 -14.67
CA GLY A 56 11.51 5.65 -15.68
C GLY A 56 11.71 4.74 -16.91
N PHE A 57 11.39 3.45 -16.83
CA PHE A 57 11.37 2.53 -17.97
C PHE A 57 9.95 2.23 -18.49
N ASN A 58 8.91 2.53 -17.70
CA ASN A 58 7.52 2.48 -18.14
C ASN A 58 6.95 3.90 -18.25
N ALA A 59 6.21 4.17 -19.33
CA ALA A 59 5.49 5.43 -19.51
C ALA A 59 4.27 5.54 -18.57
N SER A 60 3.73 4.40 -18.12
CA SER A 60 2.60 4.36 -17.20
C SER A 60 3.00 4.71 -15.77
N ARG A 61 2.11 5.44 -15.10
CA ARG A 61 2.21 5.74 -13.67
C ARG A 61 2.12 4.45 -12.86
N ARG A 62 2.97 4.31 -11.84
CA ARG A 62 3.01 3.14 -10.95
C ARG A 62 2.67 3.44 -9.51
N GLY A 63 2.64 4.72 -9.15
CA GLY A 63 2.15 5.14 -7.86
C GLY A 63 1.84 6.63 -7.82
N VAL A 64 1.26 7.07 -6.72
CA VAL A 64 1.02 8.47 -6.41
C VAL A 64 1.38 8.74 -4.95
N VAL A 65 1.81 9.96 -4.66
CA VAL A 65 1.86 10.50 -3.30
C VAL A 65 0.84 11.63 -3.21
N VAL A 66 -0.19 11.43 -2.39
CA VAL A 66 -1.27 12.40 -2.16
C VAL A 66 -1.07 13.03 -0.78
N CYS A 67 -1.02 14.37 -0.72
CA CYS A 67 -1.07 15.11 0.53
C CYS A 67 -2.44 15.79 0.64
N ASN A 68 -3.24 15.35 1.60
CA ASN A 68 -4.57 15.88 1.87
C ASN A 68 -4.64 16.34 3.34
N ASN A 69 -4.56 17.66 3.55
CA ASN A 69 -4.54 18.30 4.86
C ASN A 69 -3.37 17.80 5.72
N ASP A 70 -3.67 16.95 6.71
CA ASP A 70 -2.72 16.35 7.64
C ASP A 70 -2.44 14.85 7.38
N LYS A 71 -2.98 14.32 6.27
CA LYS A 71 -2.81 12.93 5.82
C LYS A 71 -1.98 12.87 4.53
N ILE A 72 -0.94 12.03 4.53
CA ILE A 72 -0.16 11.67 3.35
C ILE A 72 -0.49 10.22 2.98
N THR A 73 -0.78 9.94 1.71
CA THR A 73 -0.97 8.58 1.19
C THR A 73 0.01 8.31 0.07
N ILE A 74 0.87 7.31 0.24
CA ILE A 74 1.79 6.79 -0.78
C ILE A 74 1.14 5.53 -1.34
N ALA A 75 0.51 5.63 -2.51
CA ALA A 75 -0.31 4.58 -3.10
C ALA A 75 0.37 3.98 -4.34
N PHE A 76 0.61 2.67 -4.32
CA PHE A 76 1.20 1.91 -5.42
C PHE A 76 0.10 1.19 -6.21
N LEU A 77 0.04 1.47 -7.51
CA LEU A 77 -1.04 1.02 -8.39
C LEU A 77 -0.84 -0.44 -8.80
N GLY A 78 -1.96 -1.11 -9.07
CA GLY A 78 -1.96 -2.43 -9.67
C GLY A 78 -1.40 -2.42 -11.10
N SER A 79 -1.20 -3.61 -11.63
CA SER A 79 -0.82 -3.78 -13.03
C SER A 79 -1.99 -3.58 -13.97
N ASP A 80 -1.67 -3.21 -15.21
CA ASP A 80 -2.61 -3.40 -16.30
C ASP A 80 -2.81 -4.91 -16.55
N VAL A 81 -3.96 -5.29 -17.11
CA VAL A 81 -4.30 -6.71 -17.37
C VAL A 81 -3.21 -7.42 -18.19
N MET A 82 -2.56 -6.68 -19.09
CA MET A 82 -1.48 -7.20 -19.93
C MET A 82 -0.19 -7.48 -19.16
N GLU A 83 -0.04 -7.01 -17.93
CA GLU A 83 1.20 -7.14 -17.14
C GLU A 83 1.07 -8.14 -16.00
N LEU A 84 -0.11 -8.74 -15.81
CA LEU A 84 -0.33 -9.72 -14.73
C LEU A 84 0.66 -10.90 -14.80
N TYR A 85 1.10 -11.28 -16.01
CA TYR A 85 2.10 -12.33 -16.19
C TYR A 85 3.48 -11.96 -15.62
N MET A 86 3.80 -10.68 -15.48
CA MET A 86 5.07 -10.22 -14.87
C MET A 86 5.14 -10.57 -13.38
N ASN A 87 4.03 -10.97 -12.76
CA ASN A 87 4.06 -11.57 -11.43
C ASN A 87 4.81 -12.93 -11.37
N THR A 88 5.12 -13.54 -12.51
CA THR A 88 6.01 -14.72 -12.54
C THR A 88 7.48 -14.33 -12.70
N TRP A 89 7.80 -13.04 -12.85
CA TRP A 89 9.18 -12.54 -12.97
C TRP A 89 9.80 -12.38 -11.58
N THR A 90 9.95 -13.51 -10.89
CA THR A 90 10.40 -13.56 -9.50
C THR A 90 11.91 -13.56 -9.34
N ASP A 91 12.60 -14.03 -10.36
CA ASP A 91 14.05 -14.17 -10.39
C ASP A 91 14.68 -13.02 -11.18
N GLY A 92 15.92 -12.68 -10.86
CA GLY A 92 16.71 -11.72 -11.63
C GLY A 92 17.20 -12.34 -12.93
N ALA A 93 17.48 -11.51 -13.93
CA ALA A 93 18.12 -11.95 -15.18
C ALA A 93 19.65 -11.86 -15.04
N GLY A 94 20.32 -13.01 -15.02
CA GLY A 94 21.78 -13.10 -14.93
C GLY A 94 22.47 -12.87 -16.28
N TRP A 95 23.79 -13.04 -16.30
CA TRP A 95 24.55 -13.05 -17.55
C TRP A 95 24.04 -14.19 -18.45
N LEU A 96 23.77 -13.87 -19.73
CA LEU A 96 23.09 -14.75 -20.70
C LEU A 96 21.59 -15.01 -20.46
N GLY A 97 20.94 -14.25 -19.56
CA GLY A 97 19.51 -14.38 -19.29
C GLY A 97 19.14 -15.58 -18.42
N ILE A 98 20.13 -16.22 -17.78
CA ILE A 98 19.88 -17.32 -16.85
C ILE A 98 19.24 -16.74 -15.58
N PRO A 99 18.06 -17.23 -15.16
CA PRO A 99 17.39 -16.72 -13.97
C PRO A 99 18.17 -17.06 -12.69
N TYR A 100 18.21 -16.12 -11.75
CA TYR A 100 18.77 -16.37 -10.42
C TYR A 100 17.85 -15.82 -9.32
N ALA A 101 17.75 -16.54 -8.21
CA ALA A 101 16.98 -16.09 -7.06
C ALA A 101 17.60 -14.82 -6.46
N VAL A 102 16.76 -13.84 -6.17
CA VAL A 102 17.18 -12.57 -5.56
C VAL A 102 16.94 -12.62 -4.06
N PHE A 103 17.92 -12.16 -3.30
CA PHE A 103 17.87 -12.11 -1.84
C PHE A 103 18.14 -10.70 -1.33
N GLU A 104 17.48 -10.34 -0.23
CA GLU A 104 17.75 -9.14 0.55
C GLU A 104 17.77 -9.50 2.03
N ASN A 105 18.87 -9.14 2.71
CA ASN A 105 19.13 -9.52 4.10
C ASN A 105 18.96 -11.02 4.39
N GLY A 106 19.32 -11.87 3.41
CA GLY A 106 19.22 -13.33 3.52
C GLY A 106 17.86 -13.93 3.18
N ASN A 107 16.83 -13.12 2.90
CA ASN A 107 15.49 -13.58 2.55
C ASN A 107 15.25 -13.48 1.05
N ARG A 108 14.58 -14.47 0.45
CA ARG A 108 14.23 -14.43 -0.98
C ARG A 108 13.13 -13.39 -1.20
N ILE A 109 13.31 -12.56 -2.21
CA ILE A 109 12.36 -11.50 -2.60
C ILE A 109 12.04 -11.57 -4.09
N HIS A 110 10.91 -10.98 -4.46
CA HIS A 110 10.44 -10.91 -5.83
C HIS A 110 11.22 -9.83 -6.60
N SER A 111 12.07 -10.25 -7.54
CA SER A 111 12.96 -9.35 -8.30
C SER A 111 12.22 -8.20 -8.97
N PHE A 112 11.11 -8.47 -9.65
CA PHE A 112 10.33 -7.44 -10.32
C PHE A 112 9.84 -6.34 -9.36
N TYR A 113 9.27 -6.68 -8.21
CA TYR A 113 8.78 -5.68 -7.24
C TYR A 113 9.90 -4.89 -6.60
N ARG A 114 11.02 -5.56 -6.30
CA ARG A 114 12.25 -4.89 -5.85
C ARG A 114 12.70 -3.84 -6.86
N ASP A 115 12.76 -4.22 -8.13
CA ASP A 115 13.23 -3.33 -9.21
C ASP A 115 12.28 -2.17 -9.46
N MET A 116 10.96 -2.41 -9.42
CA MET A 116 9.96 -1.33 -9.48
C MET A 116 10.13 -0.35 -8.32
N TRP A 117 10.29 -0.86 -7.09
CA TRP A 117 10.49 -0.01 -5.92
C TRP A 117 11.78 0.80 -6.04
N HIS A 118 12.92 0.17 -6.30
CA HIS A 118 14.19 0.87 -6.42
C HIS A 118 14.19 1.96 -7.50
N ALA A 119 13.49 1.72 -8.60
CA ALA A 119 13.36 2.70 -9.67
C ALA A 119 12.51 3.92 -9.27
N MET A 120 11.54 3.76 -8.37
CA MET A 120 10.68 4.83 -7.88
C MET A 120 11.14 5.46 -6.57
N ARG A 121 12.05 4.80 -5.82
CA ARG A 121 12.35 5.12 -4.42
C ARG A 121 12.72 6.58 -4.20
N GLN A 122 13.62 7.13 -5.02
CA GLN A 122 14.03 8.53 -4.87
C GLN A 122 12.86 9.48 -5.11
N ALA A 123 12.07 9.27 -6.16
CA ALA A 123 10.90 10.09 -6.45
C ALA A 123 9.84 10.01 -5.34
N ALA A 124 9.66 8.83 -4.73
CA ALA A 124 8.76 8.65 -3.59
C ALA A 124 9.25 9.43 -2.35
N PHE A 125 10.55 9.40 -2.08
CA PHE A 125 11.14 10.17 -0.98
C PHE A 125 11.06 11.68 -1.23
N ASP A 126 11.38 12.15 -2.44
CA ASP A 126 11.28 13.57 -2.79
C ASP A 126 9.83 14.07 -2.68
N ALA A 127 8.86 13.25 -3.09
CA ALA A 127 7.44 13.57 -2.97
C ALA A 127 6.97 13.59 -1.51
N LEU A 128 7.46 12.67 -0.67
CA LEU A 128 7.18 12.66 0.77
C LEU A 128 7.79 13.89 1.45
N ASP A 129 9.06 14.20 1.17
CA ASP A 129 9.75 15.37 1.72
C ASP A 129 9.04 16.67 1.32
N ARG A 130 8.62 16.79 0.06
CA ARG A 130 7.85 17.94 -0.43
C ARG A 130 6.52 18.06 0.29
N ALA A 131 5.78 16.95 0.43
CA ALA A 131 4.50 16.95 1.14
C ALA A 131 4.67 17.42 2.60
N VAL A 132 5.69 16.93 3.31
CA VAL A 132 5.99 17.35 4.68
C VAL A 132 6.43 18.82 4.73
N GLY A 133 7.25 19.27 3.79
CA GLY A 133 7.68 20.67 3.67
C GLY A 133 6.51 21.62 3.42
N ASP A 134 5.60 21.27 2.52
CA ASP A 134 4.39 22.04 2.20
C ASP A 134 3.48 22.14 3.42
N MET A 135 3.35 21.06 4.20
CA MET A 135 2.60 21.07 5.46
C MET A 135 3.24 21.97 6.50
N ALA A 136 4.56 21.89 6.67
CA ALA A 136 5.30 22.73 7.61
C ALA A 136 5.19 24.21 7.25
N ALA A 137 5.22 24.56 5.95
CA ALA A 137 5.01 25.92 5.47
C ALA A 137 3.62 26.49 5.83
N ARG A 138 2.62 25.63 6.02
CA ARG A 138 1.27 25.98 6.50
C ARG A 138 1.13 25.93 8.03
N GLY A 139 2.20 25.65 8.77
CA GLY A 139 2.16 25.48 10.22
C GLY A 139 1.49 24.18 10.68
N THR A 140 1.51 23.15 9.84
CA THR A 140 0.93 21.82 10.12
C THR A 140 1.98 20.73 10.01
N THR A 141 1.71 19.56 10.61
CA THR A 141 2.59 18.39 10.55
C THR A 141 1.77 17.15 10.20
N PRO A 142 2.40 16.11 9.60
CA PRO A 142 1.72 14.85 9.36
C PRO A 142 1.10 14.31 10.65
N LYS A 143 -0.19 14.00 10.59
CA LYS A 143 -0.86 13.17 11.60
C LYS A 143 -1.00 11.73 11.14
N GLN A 144 -0.89 11.50 9.83
CA GLN A 144 -1.04 10.18 9.26
C GLN A 144 -0.28 10.04 7.94
N ILE A 145 0.39 8.90 7.77
CA ILE A 145 1.09 8.47 6.58
C ILE A 145 0.63 7.04 6.27
N ILE A 146 -0.12 6.88 5.19
CA ILE A 146 -0.62 5.59 4.73
C ILE A 146 0.23 5.13 3.56
N VAL A 147 0.92 4.00 3.72
CA VAL A 147 1.50 3.26 2.59
C VAL A 147 0.43 2.30 2.11
N ALA A 148 0.02 2.43 0.84
CA ALA A 148 -1.06 1.65 0.26
C ALA A 148 -0.63 0.94 -1.02
N GLY A 149 -1.20 -0.22 -1.28
CA GLY A 149 -0.93 -0.95 -2.52
C GLY A 149 -2.06 -1.86 -2.95
N PHE A 150 -2.32 -1.89 -4.26
CA PHE A 150 -3.29 -2.79 -4.87
C PHE A 150 -2.62 -3.78 -5.80
N SER A 151 -2.99 -5.07 -5.77
CA SER A 151 -2.47 -6.08 -6.70
C SER A 151 -0.93 -6.13 -6.68
N MET A 152 -0.28 -6.07 -7.85
CA MET A 152 1.17 -5.94 -8.02
C MET A 152 1.74 -4.71 -7.29
N GLY A 153 0.99 -3.61 -7.21
CA GLY A 153 1.31 -2.45 -6.39
C GLY A 153 1.33 -2.76 -4.89
N GLY A 154 0.52 -3.72 -4.44
CA GLY A 154 0.65 -4.30 -3.10
C GLY A 154 1.98 -5.02 -2.89
N GLY A 155 2.47 -5.74 -3.90
CA GLY A 155 3.81 -6.34 -3.85
C GLY A 155 4.93 -5.29 -3.77
N ILE A 156 4.79 -4.19 -4.52
CA ILE A 156 5.72 -3.05 -4.46
C ILE A 156 5.66 -2.36 -3.11
N SER A 157 4.47 -2.11 -2.56
CA SER A 157 4.31 -1.44 -1.26
C SER A 157 4.92 -2.27 -0.12
N ILE A 158 4.87 -3.60 -0.22
CA ILE A 158 5.53 -4.52 0.70
C ILE A 158 7.04 -4.37 0.68
N MET A 159 7.65 -4.29 -0.51
CA MET A 159 9.08 -4.02 -0.65
C MET A 159 9.45 -2.62 -0.14
N ALA A 160 8.60 -1.64 -0.42
CA ALA A 160 8.85 -0.23 -0.09
C ALA A 160 8.72 0.10 1.38
N PHE A 161 7.92 -0.66 2.14
CA PHE A 161 7.46 -0.25 3.46
C PHE A 161 8.61 0.02 4.43
N THR A 162 9.57 -0.90 4.54
CA THR A 162 10.70 -0.76 5.46
C THR A 162 11.53 0.48 5.12
N ASP A 163 11.84 0.68 3.84
CA ASP A 163 12.58 1.86 3.36
C ASP A 163 11.84 3.18 3.67
N ILE A 164 10.52 3.21 3.48
CA ILE A 164 9.69 4.40 3.78
C ILE A 164 9.66 4.67 5.29
N LEU A 165 9.47 3.62 6.12
CA LEU A 165 9.48 3.78 7.57
C LEU A 165 10.83 4.29 8.06
N GLU A 166 11.92 3.69 7.59
CA GLU A 166 13.27 4.13 7.94
C GLU A 166 13.57 5.53 7.41
N ARG A 167 13.06 5.91 6.24
CA ARG A 167 13.13 7.31 5.75
C ARG A 167 12.48 8.27 6.74
N ILE A 168 11.27 7.96 7.22
CA ILE A 168 10.57 8.80 8.20
C ILE A 168 11.38 8.90 9.50
N ARG A 169 11.82 7.75 10.04
CA ARG A 169 12.59 7.67 11.29
C ARG A 169 13.91 8.44 11.21
N HIS A 170 14.68 8.25 10.15
CA HIS A 170 15.98 8.91 10.01
C HIS A 170 15.91 10.39 9.62
N THR A 171 14.81 10.83 9.01
CA THR A 171 14.65 12.23 8.58
C THR A 171 14.01 13.08 9.67
N TRP A 172 12.97 12.58 10.33
CA TRP A 172 12.19 13.33 11.33
C TRP A 172 12.03 12.62 12.67
N GLY A 173 12.29 11.32 12.76
CA GLY A 173 12.11 10.55 14.00
C GLY A 173 13.33 10.55 14.92
N ASP A 174 13.34 9.61 15.87
CA ASP A 174 14.35 9.55 16.93
C ASP A 174 15.80 9.38 16.43
N PRO A 175 16.06 8.61 15.36
CA PRO A 175 17.40 8.52 14.77
C PRO A 175 17.88 9.80 14.06
N SER A 176 17.03 10.81 13.86
CA SER A 176 17.41 12.04 13.17
C SER A 176 18.23 12.98 14.07
N GLY A 177 19.01 13.87 13.45
CA GLY A 177 19.76 14.91 14.18
C GLY A 177 18.87 15.99 14.82
N SER A 178 17.60 16.07 14.44
CA SER A 178 16.61 17.00 15.01
C SER A 178 15.21 16.37 15.03
N PRO A 179 14.96 15.43 15.98
CA PRO A 179 13.71 14.69 16.03
C PRO A 179 12.49 15.60 16.21
N GLN A 180 11.52 15.43 15.33
CA GLN A 180 10.21 16.06 15.38
C GLN A 180 9.28 15.25 16.27
N SER A 181 8.49 15.92 17.12
CA SER A 181 7.58 15.24 18.05
C SER A 181 6.55 14.35 17.35
N TRP A 182 6.14 14.70 16.13
CA TRP A 182 5.13 13.95 15.36
C TRP A 182 5.68 12.67 14.69
N ALA A 183 7.00 12.46 14.67
CA ALA A 183 7.65 11.35 13.94
C ALA A 183 8.49 10.43 14.83
N ARG A 184 8.44 10.59 16.16
CA ARG A 184 9.17 9.73 17.11
C ARG A 184 8.68 8.28 17.06
N ASP A 185 9.54 7.34 17.46
CA ASP A 185 9.21 5.92 17.42
C ASP A 185 7.94 5.60 18.24
N GLU A 186 7.71 6.35 19.34
CA GLU A 186 6.54 6.20 20.22
C GLU A 186 5.20 6.61 19.60
N VAL A 187 5.20 7.42 18.53
CA VAL A 187 3.99 7.89 17.83
C VAL A 187 3.76 7.21 16.49
N LEU A 188 4.62 6.25 16.11
CA LEU A 188 4.52 5.55 14.82
C LEU A 188 3.24 4.72 14.69
N ARG A 189 2.66 4.26 15.81
CA ARG A 189 1.38 3.52 15.85
C ARG A 189 0.23 4.34 15.27
N GLU A 190 0.17 5.61 15.64
CA GLU A 190 -0.85 6.54 15.19
C GLU A 190 -0.52 7.08 13.80
N LEU A 191 0.76 7.39 13.57
CA LEU A 191 1.25 8.02 12.35
C LEU A 191 1.22 7.10 11.13
N VAL A 192 1.77 5.88 11.22
CA VAL A 192 2.04 5.05 10.03
C VAL A 192 1.06 3.88 9.93
N GLN A 193 0.58 3.64 8.71
CA GLN A 193 -0.23 2.46 8.38
C GLN A 193 0.23 1.82 7.08
N HIS A 194 -0.02 0.51 6.94
CA HIS A 194 0.20 -0.22 5.70
C HIS A 194 -1.02 -1.03 5.28
N ILE A 195 -1.76 -0.48 4.30
CA ILE A 195 -3.02 -1.05 3.82
C ILE A 195 -2.82 -1.63 2.43
N THR A 196 -3.15 -2.90 2.21
CA THR A 196 -3.17 -3.46 0.86
C THR A 196 -4.48 -4.10 0.50
N PHE A 197 -4.72 -4.16 -0.80
CA PHE A 197 -5.90 -4.75 -1.41
C PHE A 197 -5.44 -5.75 -2.47
N ALA A 198 -5.92 -6.98 -2.39
CA ALA A 198 -5.53 -8.06 -3.30
C ALA A 198 -4.00 -8.18 -3.48
N ALA A 199 -3.23 -7.96 -2.41
CA ALA A 199 -1.78 -7.84 -2.54
C ALA A 199 -1.16 -9.12 -3.05
N VAL A 200 -0.27 -8.96 -4.02
CA VAL A 200 0.57 -10.06 -4.46
C VAL A 200 1.76 -10.19 -3.51
N ALA A 201 2.09 -11.42 -3.13
CA ALA A 201 3.20 -11.68 -2.24
C ALA A 201 4.55 -11.32 -2.86
N ALA A 202 5.43 -10.74 -2.04
CA ALA A 202 6.66 -10.11 -2.50
C ALA A 202 7.93 -10.75 -1.92
N GLY A 203 7.82 -11.50 -0.82
CA GLY A 203 8.97 -12.15 -0.18
C GLY A 203 8.62 -13.54 0.33
N ASP A 204 9.62 -14.29 0.75
CA ASP A 204 9.42 -15.57 1.43
C ASP A 204 8.96 -15.40 2.88
N GLN A 205 8.83 -16.51 3.61
CA GLN A 205 8.41 -16.51 5.01
C GLN A 205 9.39 -15.74 5.92
N GLY A 206 10.70 -15.77 5.62
CA GLY A 206 11.72 -15.07 6.39
C GLY A 206 11.57 -13.56 6.26
N TYR A 207 11.35 -13.08 5.03
CA TYR A 207 11.07 -11.67 4.76
C TYR A 207 9.85 -11.17 5.54
N TYR A 208 8.74 -11.91 5.51
CA TYR A 208 7.53 -11.52 6.23
C TYR A 208 7.63 -11.63 7.74
N THR A 209 8.48 -12.52 8.26
CA THR A 209 8.79 -12.55 9.69
C THR A 209 9.41 -11.23 10.14
N VAL A 210 10.47 -10.78 9.45
CA VAL A 210 11.13 -9.51 9.74
C VAL A 210 10.15 -8.32 9.61
N LEU A 211 9.31 -8.34 8.58
CA LEU A 211 8.32 -7.29 8.36
C LEU A 211 7.24 -7.26 9.46
N ASN A 212 6.79 -8.43 9.94
CA ASN A 212 5.82 -8.53 11.03
C ASN A 212 6.43 -8.13 12.38
N ASP A 213 7.71 -8.45 12.63
CA ASP A 213 8.44 -7.98 13.81
C ASP A 213 8.51 -6.45 13.83
N LEU A 214 8.70 -5.82 12.66
CA LEU A 214 8.68 -4.36 12.52
C LEU A 214 7.29 -3.78 12.86
N TYR A 215 6.22 -4.42 12.37
CA TYR A 215 4.86 -4.01 12.69
C TYR A 215 4.54 -4.16 14.17
N ASP A 216 4.95 -5.26 14.81
CA ASP A 216 4.74 -5.48 16.24
C ASP A 216 5.56 -4.48 17.07
N LYS A 217 6.84 -4.28 16.74
CA LYS A 217 7.72 -3.33 17.45
C LYS A 217 7.13 -1.93 17.53
N TYR A 218 6.60 -1.42 16.42
CA TYR A 218 6.07 -0.06 16.31
C TYR A 218 4.54 0.01 16.40
N GLN A 219 3.88 -1.13 16.66
CA GLN A 219 2.42 -1.25 16.70
C GLN A 219 1.73 -0.68 15.43
N ILE A 220 2.32 -0.93 14.27
CA ILE A 220 1.82 -0.41 12.98
C ILE A 220 0.59 -1.20 12.56
N ARG A 221 -0.46 -0.47 12.15
CA ARG A 221 -1.66 -1.05 11.53
C ARG A 221 -1.31 -1.56 10.13
N ALA A 222 -1.13 -2.86 10.02
CA ALA A 222 -0.78 -3.54 8.77
C ALA A 222 -1.90 -4.50 8.36
N TRP A 223 -2.75 -4.05 7.44
CA TRP A 223 -3.96 -4.76 7.03
C TRP A 223 -3.91 -5.10 5.54
N ASP A 224 -4.26 -6.34 5.21
CA ASP A 224 -4.35 -6.83 3.84
C ASP A 224 -5.78 -7.33 3.59
N PHE A 225 -6.47 -6.75 2.62
CA PHE A 225 -7.85 -7.10 2.27
C PHE A 225 -7.86 -7.95 1.01
N MET A 226 -8.55 -9.09 1.07
CA MET A 226 -8.59 -10.05 -0.03
C MET A 226 -10.02 -10.50 -0.31
N ASN A 227 -10.44 -10.41 -1.56
CA ASN A 227 -11.66 -11.06 -2.02
C ASN A 227 -11.39 -12.56 -2.13
N ARG A 228 -12.24 -13.39 -1.50
CA ARG A 228 -12.06 -14.85 -1.53
C ARG A 228 -12.12 -15.47 -2.93
N TYR A 229 -12.82 -14.81 -3.86
CA TYR A 229 -12.97 -15.28 -5.24
C TYR A 229 -11.95 -14.65 -6.18
N ASP A 230 -11.02 -13.87 -5.65
CA ASP A 230 -9.97 -13.23 -6.42
C ASP A 230 -9.12 -14.30 -7.10
N PHE A 231 -9.20 -14.37 -8.43
CA PHE A 231 -8.51 -15.42 -9.18
C PHE A 231 -7.00 -15.15 -9.25
N THR A 232 -6.53 -13.93 -8.99
CA THR A 232 -5.12 -13.59 -9.14
C THR A 232 -4.22 -14.26 -8.10
N VAL A 233 -4.81 -14.72 -6.99
CA VAL A 233 -4.11 -15.49 -5.95
C VAL A 233 -3.46 -16.77 -6.49
N ASN A 234 -3.96 -17.28 -7.61
CA ASN A 234 -3.42 -18.47 -8.27
C ASN A 234 -2.16 -18.20 -9.09
N PHE A 235 -1.87 -16.93 -9.41
CA PHE A 235 -0.73 -16.56 -10.24
C PHE A 235 0.54 -16.25 -9.45
N HIS A 236 0.78 -16.89 -8.31
CA HIS A 236 1.97 -16.62 -7.50
C HIS A 236 3.02 -17.73 -7.59
N HIS A 237 4.29 -17.33 -7.61
CA HIS A 237 5.40 -18.27 -7.47
C HIS A 237 5.35 -18.94 -6.09
N GLY A 238 5.52 -20.27 -6.05
CA GLY A 238 5.33 -21.07 -4.83
C GLY A 238 6.22 -20.66 -3.64
N ALA A 239 7.38 -20.06 -3.92
CA ALA A 239 8.31 -19.57 -2.89
C ALA A 239 7.78 -18.38 -2.07
N PHE A 240 6.74 -17.69 -2.55
CA PHE A 240 6.18 -16.48 -1.92
C PHE A 240 4.78 -16.71 -1.36
N ARG A 241 4.44 -17.95 -0.99
CA ARG A 241 3.15 -18.27 -0.33
C ARG A 241 3.20 -17.96 1.16
N SER A 242 3.36 -16.69 1.48
CA SER A 242 3.55 -16.17 2.83
C SER A 242 2.81 -14.84 2.98
N TRP A 243 2.53 -14.43 4.22
CA TRP A 243 1.57 -13.36 4.51
C TRP A 243 2.17 -12.34 5.49
N ARG A 244 1.77 -11.08 5.35
CA ARG A 244 2.09 -9.98 6.27
C ARG A 244 0.87 -9.57 7.08
N GLY A 245 1.09 -9.03 8.27
CA GLY A 245 0.04 -8.37 9.03
C GLY A 245 -1.17 -9.27 9.27
N TYR A 246 -2.35 -8.67 9.35
CA TYR A 246 -3.61 -9.40 9.29
C TYR A 246 -4.19 -9.39 7.89
N ARG A 247 -4.46 -10.58 7.36
CA ARG A 247 -5.24 -10.77 6.14
C ARG A 247 -6.72 -10.93 6.45
N TYR A 248 -7.51 -9.98 5.97
CA TYR A 248 -8.96 -9.91 6.07
C TYR A 248 -9.58 -10.40 4.77
N VAL A 249 -10.15 -11.61 4.81
CA VAL A 249 -10.89 -12.13 3.65
C VAL A 249 -12.33 -11.63 3.71
N LEU A 250 -12.75 -10.98 2.63
CA LEU A 250 -14.09 -10.43 2.51
C LEU A 250 -15.14 -11.56 2.47
N PRO A 251 -16.18 -11.51 3.32
CA PRO A 251 -17.26 -12.50 3.30
C PRO A 251 -18.03 -12.54 1.99
N ASP A 252 -18.55 -13.72 1.63
CA ASP A 252 -19.30 -13.95 0.37
C ASP A 252 -20.45 -12.99 0.18
N ALA A 253 -21.17 -12.66 1.26
CA ALA A 253 -22.30 -11.74 1.20
C ALA A 253 -21.86 -10.35 0.72
N MET A 254 -20.75 -9.83 1.24
CA MET A 254 -20.19 -8.54 0.80
C MET A 254 -19.68 -8.60 -0.63
N VAL A 255 -18.97 -9.69 -0.98
CA VAL A 255 -18.41 -9.83 -2.33
C VAL A 255 -19.52 -9.92 -3.38
N ARG A 256 -20.61 -10.65 -3.09
CA ARG A 256 -21.77 -10.75 -3.99
C ARG A 256 -22.52 -9.44 -4.13
N GLN A 257 -22.60 -8.64 -3.07
CA GLN A 257 -23.25 -7.33 -3.11
C GLN A 257 -22.58 -6.37 -4.10
N PHE A 258 -21.26 -6.45 -4.24
CA PHE A 258 -20.45 -5.58 -5.11
C PHE A 258 -19.76 -6.36 -6.24
N SER A 259 -20.36 -7.45 -6.71
CA SER A 259 -19.70 -8.36 -7.65
C SER A 259 -19.35 -7.70 -8.99
N GLY A 260 -20.14 -6.71 -9.43
CA GLY A 260 -19.87 -5.99 -10.68
C GLY A 260 -18.62 -5.13 -10.57
N GLU A 261 -18.37 -4.56 -9.41
CA GLU A 261 -17.27 -3.65 -9.11
C GLU A 261 -15.94 -4.37 -8.91
N PHE A 262 -15.97 -5.63 -8.48
CA PHE A 262 -14.79 -6.50 -8.47
C PHE A 262 -14.42 -7.02 -9.87
N GLY A 263 -15.29 -6.87 -10.88
CA GLY A 263 -15.05 -7.33 -12.24
C GLY A 263 -15.00 -8.87 -12.40
N LEU A 264 -14.74 -9.33 -13.62
CA LEU A 264 -14.87 -10.75 -13.99
C LEU A 264 -13.88 -11.68 -13.27
N ASN A 265 -12.71 -11.19 -12.89
CA ASN A 265 -11.69 -11.93 -12.16
C ASN A 265 -11.79 -11.75 -10.63
N ALA A 266 -12.81 -11.03 -10.16
CA ALA A 266 -13.04 -10.66 -8.78
C ALA A 266 -11.91 -9.83 -8.13
N HIS A 267 -11.07 -9.17 -8.94
CA HIS A 267 -9.84 -8.50 -8.51
C HIS A 267 -9.94 -6.97 -8.48
N GLY A 268 -11.00 -6.36 -9.01
CA GLY A 268 -11.08 -4.91 -9.21
C GLY A 268 -11.01 -4.07 -7.93
N ILE A 269 -10.13 -3.06 -7.91
CA ILE A 269 -9.96 -2.11 -6.78
C ILE A 269 -11.26 -1.38 -6.42
N LEU A 270 -12.13 -1.13 -7.41
CA LEU A 270 -13.44 -0.49 -7.18
C LEU A 270 -14.32 -1.31 -6.23
N GLY A 271 -14.29 -2.65 -6.30
CA GLY A 271 -15.04 -3.51 -5.38
C GLY A 271 -14.57 -3.35 -3.94
N TYR A 272 -13.26 -3.26 -3.72
CA TYR A 272 -12.69 -3.00 -2.39
C TYR A 272 -13.09 -1.61 -1.86
N LEU A 273 -13.11 -0.58 -2.72
CA LEU A 273 -13.63 0.74 -2.39
C LEU A 273 -15.10 0.66 -1.95
N LYS A 274 -15.96 -0.03 -2.71
CA LYS A 274 -17.38 -0.17 -2.35
C LYS A 274 -17.61 -0.87 -1.02
N VAL A 275 -16.83 -1.90 -0.73
CA VAL A 275 -16.87 -2.55 0.58
C VAL A 275 -16.44 -1.58 1.68
N ALA A 276 -15.36 -0.83 1.48
CA ALA A 276 -14.90 0.14 2.48
C ALA A 276 -15.90 1.29 2.70
N GLU A 277 -16.56 1.78 1.64
CA GLU A 277 -17.66 2.76 1.72
C GLU A 277 -18.82 2.23 2.56
N TRP A 278 -19.24 0.99 2.31
CA TRP A 278 -20.33 0.36 3.03
C TRP A 278 -20.00 0.15 4.51
N MET A 279 -18.79 -0.32 4.81
CA MET A 279 -18.31 -0.51 6.18
C MET A 279 -18.15 0.81 6.95
N ALA A 280 -17.64 1.85 6.29
CA ALA A 280 -17.55 3.20 6.87
C ALA A 280 -18.95 3.82 7.10
N GLY A 281 -19.95 3.42 6.32
CA GLY A 281 -21.36 3.81 6.48
C GLY A 281 -22.11 3.06 7.59
N GLY A 282 -21.46 2.19 8.35
CA GLY A 282 -22.09 1.40 9.41
C GLY A 282 -22.73 0.10 8.92
N GLY A 283 -22.27 -0.45 7.78
CA GLY A 283 -22.66 -1.78 7.33
C GLY A 283 -22.41 -2.86 8.40
N ASP A 284 -23.27 -3.88 8.42
CA ASP A 284 -23.28 -4.97 9.41
C ASP A 284 -22.26 -6.10 9.10
N GLY A 285 -21.20 -5.75 8.39
CA GLY A 285 -20.20 -6.69 7.92
C GLY A 285 -19.10 -6.97 8.93
N GLN A 286 -18.99 -8.20 9.45
CA GLN A 286 -17.76 -8.61 10.15
C GLN A 286 -16.73 -9.13 9.15
N VAL A 287 -15.54 -8.52 9.13
CA VAL A 287 -14.41 -9.06 8.39
C VAL A 287 -13.47 -9.72 9.38
N ASN A 288 -13.36 -11.05 9.29
CA ASN A 288 -12.49 -11.83 10.16
C ASN A 288 -11.13 -12.03 9.49
N SER A 289 -10.07 -11.91 10.29
CA SER A 289 -8.73 -12.27 9.83
C SER A 289 -8.62 -13.77 9.63
N VAL A 290 -8.11 -14.23 8.49
CA VAL A 290 -7.94 -15.66 8.18
C VAL A 290 -6.74 -16.27 8.89
N TYR A 291 -5.78 -15.44 9.30
CA TYR A 291 -4.57 -15.86 9.99
C TYR A 291 -4.43 -15.11 11.31
N ASP A 292 -4.33 -15.86 12.40
CA ASP A 292 -3.82 -15.38 13.67
C ASP A 292 -2.32 -15.70 13.66
N TYR A 293 -1.47 -14.67 13.56
CA TYR A 293 -0.03 -14.80 13.80
C TYR A 293 0.24 -14.99 15.29
#